data_AF-A0A6P1IWW5-F1
#
_entry.id   AF-A0A6P1IWW5-F1
#
_cell.length_a   1.000
_cell.length_b   1.000
_cell.length_c   1.000
_cell.angle_alpha   90.00
_cell.angle_beta   90.00
_cell.angle_gamma   90.00
#
_symmetry.space_group_name_H-M   'P 1'
#
loop_
_entity.id
_entity.type
_entity.pdbx_description
1 polymer ?
#
loop_
_entity_poly.entity_id
_entity_poly.type
_entity_poly.pdbx_seq_one_letter_code
_entity_poly.pdbx_strand_id
1 'polypeptide(L)'
;MTSALVFRSGAAAVLPLAQDLQAIGIEVLAQEDGCSKLVQAAVRHAPDVVIGEVSTPGDGLFKATQALADTAPCPVIVFTADIDAGRIEQAVGAGIHAYVVQGYGAQRLRPLIHLAQARFRQEQALQAQLRDVSQRFEERKSVERAKGILMRARQLTDDEAFQVLRTASMHSNQRLGQVSEHIIQSAHFAEGVNRAGQLRMLSQRVVKLYLLRLAEVQARTQDALLDASIQRVDANIAQLDKTLSAATFGDLLAQVVATWQRLKPALKGKPAAGQLATVDALAERLLQEAERLTSGLESAGAAPPLKVLNVAGRQRMLSQRFAKGALMALLEPATPTGEAAMTLAQREFEAGLALLQGLPLSTPEIRQTLDAAAREWALLVAGATHLQRPAGRDRLLRLEGLASASENLLEGFEQLSAHYERSMQMLMG
;
A
#
# COMPACT_ATOMS: atom_id res chain seq x y z
N MET A 1 29.48 -37.80 -17.83
CA MET A 1 30.92 -37.43 -17.86
C MET A 1 31.01 -35.97 -17.42
N THR A 2 32.06 -35.56 -16.72
CA THR A 2 32.19 -34.15 -16.31
C THR A 2 32.47 -33.29 -17.54
N SER A 3 31.71 -32.22 -17.69
CA SER A 3 31.80 -31.28 -18.80
C SER A 3 32.41 -29.94 -18.36
N ALA A 4 33.17 -29.31 -19.24
CA ALA A 4 33.85 -28.06 -18.96
C ALA A 4 33.59 -27.02 -20.06
N LEU A 5 33.36 -25.78 -19.65
CA LEU A 5 33.46 -24.61 -20.50
C LEU A 5 34.82 -23.95 -20.28
N VAL A 6 35.58 -23.73 -21.34
CA VAL A 6 36.90 -23.13 -21.24
C VAL A 6 36.84 -21.71 -21.80
N PHE A 7 37.48 -20.75 -21.13
CA PHE A 7 37.66 -19.41 -21.67
C PHE A 7 39.09 -18.93 -21.50
N ARG A 8 39.53 -18.04 -22.40
CA ARG A 8 40.91 -17.55 -22.43
C ARG A 8 40.96 -16.03 -22.49
N SER A 9 41.80 -15.39 -21.68
CA SER A 9 41.96 -13.94 -21.71
C SER A 9 43.40 -13.51 -21.47
N GLY A 10 44.05 -13.01 -22.53
CA GLY A 10 45.45 -12.54 -22.50
C GLY A 10 46.29 -13.08 -23.66
N ALA A 11 47.48 -12.49 -23.87
CA ALA A 11 48.30 -12.68 -25.06
C ALA A 11 49.20 -13.93 -25.06
N ALA A 12 49.20 -14.73 -23.99
CA ALA A 12 50.02 -15.94 -23.90
C ALA A 12 49.33 -17.00 -23.03
N ALA A 13 48.30 -17.64 -23.57
CA ALA A 13 47.84 -18.93 -23.05
C ALA A 13 48.80 -20.00 -23.59
N VAL A 14 49.69 -20.49 -22.72
CA VAL A 14 50.79 -21.40 -23.10
C VAL A 14 50.36 -22.87 -22.94
N LEU A 15 49.28 -23.13 -22.19
CA LEU A 15 48.89 -24.47 -21.78
C LEU A 15 47.88 -25.11 -22.74
N PRO A 16 48.03 -26.39 -23.11
CA PRO A 16 47.07 -27.12 -23.94
C PRO A 16 45.83 -27.57 -23.13
N LEU A 17 45.21 -26.65 -22.39
CA LEU A 17 44.14 -26.91 -21.40
C LEU A 17 42.98 -27.76 -21.95
N ALA A 18 42.51 -27.46 -23.15
CA ALA A 18 41.42 -28.23 -23.74
C ALA A 18 41.83 -29.68 -24.07
N GLN A 19 43.06 -29.88 -24.55
CA GLN A 19 43.58 -31.22 -24.88
C GLN A 19 43.86 -32.03 -23.62
N ASP A 20 44.43 -31.40 -22.59
CA ASP A 20 44.71 -32.04 -21.31
C ASP A 20 43.41 -32.45 -20.59
N LEU A 21 42.37 -31.60 -20.63
CA LEU A 21 41.04 -31.92 -20.10
C LEU A 21 40.41 -33.11 -20.84
N GLN A 22 40.50 -33.14 -22.16
CA GLN A 22 40.02 -34.26 -22.97
C GLN A 22 40.80 -35.56 -22.67
N ALA A 23 42.12 -35.48 -22.51
CA ALA A 23 42.97 -36.63 -22.20
C ALA A 23 42.63 -37.28 -20.84
N ILE A 24 42.12 -36.51 -19.87
CA ILE A 24 41.66 -37.02 -18.58
C ILE A 24 40.15 -37.35 -18.54
N GLY A 25 39.49 -37.36 -19.71
CA GLY A 25 38.08 -37.75 -19.87
C GLY A 25 37.07 -36.67 -19.48
N ILE A 26 37.42 -35.39 -19.57
CA ILE A 26 36.52 -34.25 -19.38
C ILE A 26 36.11 -33.71 -20.74
N GLU A 27 34.81 -33.56 -20.95
CA GLU A 27 34.26 -33.09 -22.21
C GLU A 27 34.30 -31.56 -22.28
N VAL A 28 35.00 -30.99 -23.27
CA VAL A 28 35.07 -29.55 -23.46
C VAL A 28 33.94 -29.12 -24.39
N LEU A 29 32.91 -28.45 -23.84
CA LEU A 29 31.67 -28.10 -24.55
C LEU A 29 31.84 -26.90 -25.48
N ALA A 30 32.63 -25.91 -25.05
CA ALA A 30 32.97 -24.73 -25.82
C ALA A 30 34.28 -24.09 -25.33
N GLN A 31 34.91 -23.33 -26.21
CA GLN A 31 36.10 -22.52 -25.95
C GLN A 31 35.80 -21.08 -26.36
N GLU A 32 35.85 -20.15 -25.42
CA GLU A 32 35.56 -18.73 -25.67
C GLU A 32 36.84 -17.89 -25.53
N ASP A 33 37.01 -16.94 -26.45
CA ASP A 33 38.04 -15.92 -26.37
C ASP A 33 37.49 -14.70 -25.61
N GLY A 34 37.91 -14.57 -24.36
CA GLY A 34 37.50 -13.52 -23.44
C GLY A 34 36.40 -13.94 -22.45
N CYS A 35 36.06 -13.02 -21.55
CA CYS A 35 35.05 -13.24 -20.50
C CYS A 35 33.67 -12.61 -20.82
N SER A 36 33.55 -11.84 -21.90
CA SER A 36 32.31 -11.10 -22.22
C SER A 36 31.13 -12.00 -22.57
N LYS A 37 31.38 -13.17 -23.17
CA LYS A 37 30.35 -14.15 -23.55
C LYS A 37 30.18 -15.29 -22.54
N LEU A 38 30.87 -15.22 -21.41
CA LEU A 38 30.96 -16.33 -20.45
C LEU A 38 29.59 -16.78 -19.93
N VAL A 39 28.75 -15.82 -19.51
CA VAL A 39 27.40 -16.10 -18.99
C VAL A 39 26.51 -16.72 -20.07
N GLN A 40 26.56 -16.18 -21.30
CA GLN A 40 25.77 -16.70 -22.41
C GLN A 40 26.17 -18.14 -22.77
N ALA A 41 27.47 -18.43 -22.82
CA ALA A 41 27.97 -19.76 -23.09
C ALA A 41 27.62 -20.74 -21.96
N ALA A 42 27.72 -20.34 -20.70
CA ALA A 42 27.33 -21.17 -19.56
C ALA A 42 25.83 -21.51 -19.55
N VAL A 43 24.96 -20.53 -19.83
CA VAL A 43 23.51 -20.76 -19.95
C VAL A 43 23.19 -21.69 -21.12
N ARG A 44 23.88 -21.53 -22.26
CA ARG A 44 23.64 -22.34 -23.47
C ARG A 44 24.08 -23.79 -23.31
N HIS A 45 25.24 -24.01 -22.70
CA HIS A 45 25.90 -25.31 -22.67
C HIS A 45 25.76 -26.05 -21.32
N ALA A 46 25.37 -25.37 -20.25
CA ALA A 46 25.21 -25.92 -18.90
C ALA A 46 26.40 -26.79 -18.43
N PRO A 47 27.63 -26.24 -18.38
CA PRO A 47 28.82 -27.01 -18.02
C PRO A 47 28.86 -27.38 -16.52
N ASP A 48 29.52 -28.49 -16.19
CA ASP A 48 29.78 -28.89 -14.79
C ASP A 48 30.88 -28.06 -14.12
N VAL A 49 31.75 -27.42 -14.91
CA VAL A 49 32.81 -26.52 -14.43
C VAL A 49 33.19 -25.50 -15.51
N VAL A 50 33.47 -24.28 -15.09
CA VAL A 50 34.04 -23.24 -15.93
C VAL A 50 35.53 -23.10 -15.59
N ILE A 51 36.38 -23.14 -16.61
CA ILE A 51 37.84 -23.10 -16.44
C ILE A 51 38.42 -21.99 -17.31
N GLY A 52 39.02 -21.00 -16.68
CA GLY A 52 39.65 -19.87 -17.34
C GLY A 52 41.16 -19.93 -17.30
N GLU A 53 41.82 -19.58 -18.40
CA GLU A 53 43.24 -19.21 -18.40
C GLU A 53 43.33 -17.69 -18.62
N VAL A 54 43.81 -16.98 -17.60
CA VAL A 54 43.79 -15.51 -17.57
C VAL A 54 45.15 -14.98 -17.14
N SER A 55 45.79 -14.18 -17.99
CA SER A 55 47.14 -13.65 -17.68
C SER A 55 47.12 -12.72 -16.47
N THR A 56 46.12 -11.82 -16.40
CA THR A 56 45.95 -10.86 -15.29
C THR A 56 44.46 -10.71 -14.99
N PRO A 57 43.94 -11.34 -13.91
CA PRO A 57 42.55 -11.23 -13.50
C PRO A 57 42.22 -9.79 -13.14
N GLY A 58 41.22 -9.21 -13.80
CA GLY A 58 40.78 -7.84 -13.55
C GLY A 58 39.26 -7.74 -13.41
N ASP A 59 38.77 -6.52 -13.18
CA ASP A 59 37.36 -6.24 -12.89
C ASP A 59 36.37 -6.83 -13.88
N GLY A 60 36.73 -6.89 -15.17
CA GLY A 60 35.90 -7.50 -16.20
C GLY A 60 35.61 -8.98 -15.95
N LEU A 61 36.61 -9.73 -15.49
CA LEU A 61 36.44 -11.13 -15.11
C LEU A 61 35.60 -11.27 -13.85
N PHE A 62 35.90 -10.47 -12.81
CA PHE A 62 35.19 -10.55 -11.54
C PHE A 62 33.70 -10.23 -11.69
N LYS A 63 33.36 -9.21 -12.50
CA LYS A 63 31.96 -8.91 -12.84
C LYS A 63 31.31 -10.04 -13.63
N ALA A 64 32.04 -10.67 -14.56
CA ALA A 64 31.52 -11.79 -15.34
C ALA A 64 31.26 -13.03 -14.48
N THR A 65 32.12 -13.35 -13.51
CA THR A 65 31.94 -14.49 -12.62
C THR A 65 30.84 -14.25 -11.58
N GLN A 66 30.68 -13.00 -11.11
CA GLN A 66 29.53 -12.62 -10.26
C GLN A 66 28.21 -12.77 -11.03
N ALA A 67 28.13 -12.22 -12.25
CA ALA A 67 26.94 -12.37 -13.09
C ALA A 67 26.64 -13.84 -13.43
N LEU A 68 27.69 -14.65 -13.60
CA LEU A 68 27.56 -16.09 -13.79
C LEU A 68 26.97 -16.77 -12.54
N ALA A 69 27.45 -16.43 -11.34
CA ALA A 69 26.94 -16.97 -10.08
C ALA A 69 25.45 -16.66 -9.88
N ASP A 70 24.97 -15.49 -10.32
CA ASP A 70 23.56 -15.10 -10.24
C ASP A 70 22.68 -15.78 -11.29
N THR A 71 23.20 -16.04 -12.49
CA THR A 71 22.40 -16.48 -13.66
C THR A 71 22.47 -17.98 -13.92
N ALA A 72 23.66 -18.57 -13.86
CA ALA A 72 23.93 -19.98 -14.13
C ALA A 72 25.04 -20.49 -13.20
N PRO A 73 24.70 -20.76 -11.91
CA PRO A 73 25.69 -21.08 -10.89
C PRO A 73 26.44 -22.37 -11.23
N CYS A 74 27.76 -22.29 -11.35
CA CYS A 74 28.64 -23.43 -11.55
C CYS A 74 30.04 -23.18 -10.95
N PRO A 75 30.83 -24.23 -10.67
CA PRO A 75 32.19 -24.08 -10.17
C PRO A 75 33.08 -23.36 -11.18
N VAL A 76 33.90 -22.42 -10.70
CA VAL A 76 34.81 -21.62 -11.53
C VAL A 76 36.25 -21.81 -11.07
N ILE A 77 37.13 -22.13 -12.02
CA ILE A 77 38.57 -22.29 -11.83
C ILE A 77 39.28 -21.28 -12.71
N VAL A 78 40.27 -20.57 -12.18
CA VAL A 78 41.09 -19.63 -12.94
C VAL A 78 42.56 -19.99 -12.76
N PHE A 79 43.24 -20.25 -13.87
CA PHE A 79 44.68 -20.38 -13.97
C PHE A 79 45.28 -19.03 -14.36
N THR A 80 46.29 -18.59 -13.62
CA THR A 80 46.92 -17.29 -13.84
C THR A 80 48.39 -17.27 -13.42
N ALA A 81 49.14 -16.27 -13.90
CA ALA A 81 50.49 -15.98 -13.47
C ALA A 81 50.54 -14.95 -12.33
N ASP A 82 49.40 -14.36 -11.99
CA ASP A 82 49.30 -13.30 -11.00
C ASP A 82 49.38 -13.86 -9.56
N ILE A 83 50.31 -13.32 -8.77
CA ILE A 83 50.61 -13.72 -7.39
C ILE A 83 50.05 -12.72 -6.36
N ASP A 84 49.36 -11.67 -6.81
CA ASP A 84 48.90 -10.60 -5.94
C ASP A 84 47.83 -11.09 -4.94
N ALA A 85 48.10 -10.90 -3.65
CA ALA A 85 47.21 -11.36 -2.58
C ALA A 85 45.85 -10.65 -2.59
N GLY A 86 45.80 -9.36 -2.96
CA GLY A 86 44.56 -8.60 -3.05
C GLY A 86 43.64 -9.14 -4.15
N ARG A 87 44.20 -9.50 -5.31
CA ARG A 87 43.45 -10.14 -6.40
C ARG A 87 42.97 -11.54 -6.05
N ILE A 88 43.72 -12.30 -5.26
CA ILE A 88 43.27 -13.62 -4.78
C ILE A 88 42.00 -13.46 -3.93
N GLU A 89 42.00 -12.51 -3.00
CA GLU A 89 40.83 -12.22 -2.15
C GLU A 89 39.63 -11.74 -2.98
N GLN A 90 39.86 -10.81 -3.91
CA GLN A 90 38.82 -10.33 -4.84
C GLN A 90 38.27 -11.45 -5.73
N ALA A 91 39.12 -12.36 -6.20
CA ALA A 91 38.71 -13.48 -7.02
C ALA A 91 37.78 -14.42 -6.26
N VAL A 92 38.12 -14.76 -5.01
CA VAL A 92 37.26 -15.58 -4.14
C VAL A 92 35.94 -14.86 -3.88
N GLY A 93 35.97 -13.56 -3.56
CA GLY A 93 34.77 -12.74 -3.39
C GLY A 93 33.92 -12.58 -4.66
N ALA A 94 34.48 -12.86 -5.83
CA ALA A 94 33.79 -12.82 -7.12
C ALA A 94 33.24 -14.20 -7.57
N GLY A 95 33.30 -15.23 -6.71
CA GLY A 95 32.81 -16.57 -7.02
C GLY A 95 33.81 -17.47 -7.75
N ILE A 96 35.11 -17.17 -7.68
CA ILE A 96 36.17 -18.07 -8.19
C ILE A 96 36.54 -19.05 -7.09
N HIS A 97 36.26 -20.34 -7.34
CA HIS A 97 36.36 -21.40 -6.35
C HIS A 97 37.78 -21.96 -6.24
N ALA A 98 38.55 -21.90 -7.32
CA ALA A 98 39.97 -22.22 -7.34
C ALA A 98 40.74 -21.19 -8.17
N TYR A 99 41.60 -20.41 -7.50
CA TYR A 99 42.55 -19.51 -8.11
C TYR A 99 43.93 -20.17 -8.05
N VAL A 100 44.49 -20.51 -9.21
CA VAL A 100 45.70 -21.34 -9.32
C VAL A 100 46.80 -20.56 -10.02
N VAL A 101 47.90 -20.35 -9.30
CA VAL A 101 49.05 -19.57 -9.77
C VAL A 101 50.12 -20.50 -10.36
N GLN A 102 50.79 -20.05 -11.43
CA GLN A 102 51.84 -20.79 -12.17
C GLN A 102 51.34 -22.05 -12.92
N GLY A 103 50.11 -22.00 -13.42
CA GLY A 103 49.56 -23.04 -14.30
C GLY A 103 49.21 -24.36 -13.59
N TYR A 104 49.20 -25.47 -14.34
CA TYR A 104 48.84 -26.79 -13.81
C TYR A 104 49.71 -27.89 -14.43
N GLY A 105 49.90 -28.98 -13.68
CA GLY A 105 50.31 -30.26 -14.26
C GLY A 105 49.08 -31.09 -14.59
N ALA A 106 49.05 -31.79 -15.73
CA ALA A 106 47.87 -32.52 -16.20
C ALA A 106 47.27 -33.48 -15.14
N GLN A 107 48.11 -34.11 -14.32
CA GLN A 107 47.69 -35.00 -13.23
C GLN A 107 46.91 -34.28 -12.10
N ARG A 108 47.07 -32.95 -11.97
CA ARG A 108 46.43 -32.13 -10.93
C ARG A 108 45.06 -31.59 -11.33
N LEU A 109 44.71 -31.63 -12.62
CA LEU A 109 43.44 -31.08 -13.12
C LEU A 109 42.21 -31.73 -12.45
N ARG A 110 42.16 -33.06 -12.42
CA ARG A 110 41.01 -33.77 -11.84
C ARG A 110 40.84 -33.50 -10.34
N PRO A 111 41.89 -33.57 -9.49
CA PRO A 111 41.81 -33.12 -8.10
C PRO A 111 41.38 -31.66 -7.92
N LEU A 112 41.87 -30.73 -8.76
CA LEU A 112 41.49 -29.32 -8.70
C LEU A 112 40.01 -29.09 -9.04
N ILE A 113 39.49 -29.82 -10.03
CA ILE A 113 38.07 -29.77 -10.39
C ILE A 113 37.20 -30.30 -9.26
N HIS A 114 37.59 -31.42 -8.63
CA HIS A 114 36.89 -31.91 -7.46
C HIS A 114 36.92 -30.92 -6.29
N LEU A 115 38.05 -30.23 -6.07
CA LEU A 115 38.16 -29.18 -5.04
C LEU A 115 37.23 -28.01 -5.33
N ALA A 116 37.21 -27.50 -6.56
CA ALA A 116 36.33 -26.41 -6.98
C ALA A 116 34.85 -26.80 -6.84
N GLN A 117 34.48 -28.00 -7.29
CA GLN A 117 33.14 -28.55 -7.12
C GLN A 117 32.74 -28.72 -5.65
N ALA A 118 33.67 -29.12 -4.78
CA ALA A 118 33.42 -29.22 -3.34
C ALA A 118 33.18 -27.84 -2.71
N ARG A 119 34.02 -26.84 -3.05
CA ARG A 119 33.85 -25.45 -2.59
C ARG A 119 32.53 -24.85 -3.07
N PHE A 120 32.19 -25.04 -4.35
CA PHE A 120 30.91 -24.58 -4.91
C PHE A 120 29.72 -25.20 -4.18
N ARG A 121 29.72 -26.52 -3.95
CA ARG A 121 28.63 -27.17 -3.19
C ARG A 121 28.51 -26.64 -1.77
N GLN A 122 29.64 -26.38 -1.10
CA GLN A 122 29.63 -25.81 0.25
C GLN A 122 29.07 -24.39 0.25
N GLU A 123 29.48 -23.55 -0.69
CA GLU A 123 28.96 -22.19 -0.85
C GLU A 123 27.45 -22.19 -1.15
N GLN A 124 27.00 -23.01 -2.10
CA GLN A 124 25.58 -23.15 -2.43
C GLN A 124 24.75 -23.63 -1.23
N ALA A 125 25.29 -24.55 -0.42
CA ALA A 125 24.61 -25.01 0.80
C ALA A 125 24.49 -23.87 1.83
N LEU A 126 25.54 -23.09 2.04
CA LEU A 126 25.53 -21.92 2.93
C LEU A 126 24.54 -20.86 2.45
N GLN A 127 24.55 -20.53 1.15
CA GLN A 127 23.60 -19.59 0.55
C GLN A 127 22.15 -20.09 0.66
N ALA A 128 21.91 -21.40 0.52
CA ALA A 128 20.60 -21.99 0.72
C ALA A 128 20.13 -21.89 2.19
N GLN A 129 21.02 -22.16 3.16
CA GLN A 129 20.72 -22.00 4.59
C GLN A 129 20.41 -20.55 4.95
N LEU A 130 21.20 -19.59 4.44
CA LEU A 130 20.95 -18.17 4.65
C LEU A 130 19.60 -17.74 4.07
N ARG A 131 19.25 -18.21 2.88
CA ARG A 131 17.94 -17.94 2.26
C ARG A 131 16.78 -18.51 3.09
N ASP A 132 16.89 -19.76 3.54
CA ASP A 132 15.86 -20.41 4.37
C ASP A 132 15.65 -19.67 5.71
N VAL A 133 16.73 -19.31 6.40
CA VAL A 133 16.65 -18.52 7.65
C VAL A 133 16.03 -17.15 7.40
N SER A 134 16.45 -16.46 6.35
CA SER A 134 15.92 -15.12 6.00
C SER A 134 14.43 -15.19 5.66
N GLN A 135 14.01 -16.21 4.91
CA GLN A 135 12.60 -16.44 4.59
C GLN A 135 11.77 -16.68 5.86
N ARG A 136 12.21 -17.56 6.75
CA ARG A 136 11.50 -17.84 8.02
C ARG A 136 11.39 -16.60 8.90
N PHE A 137 12.41 -15.74 8.89
CA PHE A 137 12.39 -14.48 9.62
C PHE A 137 11.34 -13.50 9.07
N GLU A 138 11.31 -13.30 7.75
CA GLU A 138 10.30 -12.43 7.12
C GLU A 138 8.88 -13.00 7.29
N GLU A 139 8.70 -14.32 7.15
CA GLU A 139 7.41 -14.97 7.42
C GLU A 139 6.97 -14.71 8.88
N ARG A 140 7.86 -14.87 9.86
CA ARG A 140 7.55 -14.57 11.28
C ARG A 140 7.19 -13.10 11.48
N LYS A 141 7.91 -12.17 10.85
CA LYS A 141 7.62 -10.73 10.94
C LYS A 141 6.26 -10.38 10.33
N SER A 142 5.88 -11.02 9.23
CA SER A 142 4.55 -10.86 8.64
C SER A 142 3.46 -11.44 9.56
N VAL A 143 3.68 -12.61 10.17
CA VAL A 143 2.76 -13.21 11.14
C VAL A 143 2.53 -12.29 12.34
N GLU A 144 3.59 -11.79 12.98
CA GLU A 144 3.45 -10.90 14.14
C GLU A 144 2.75 -9.58 13.80
N ARG A 145 3.02 -9.01 12.61
CA ARG A 145 2.31 -7.82 12.13
C ARG A 145 0.82 -8.10 11.90
N ALA A 146 0.49 -9.22 11.27
CA ALA A 146 -0.90 -9.61 11.04
C ALA A 146 -1.64 -9.88 12.35
N LYS A 147 -1.01 -10.54 13.33
CA LYS A 147 -1.53 -10.70 14.69
C LYS A 147 -1.84 -9.34 15.30
N GLY A 148 -0.89 -8.40 15.29
CA GLY A 148 -1.10 -7.05 15.83
C GLY A 148 -2.21 -6.24 15.14
N ILE A 149 -2.51 -6.51 13.86
CA ILE A 149 -3.68 -5.95 13.16
C ILE A 149 -4.96 -6.60 13.68
N LEU A 150 -5.01 -7.94 13.74
CA LEU A 150 -6.17 -8.69 14.22
C LEU A 150 -6.50 -8.36 15.69
N MET A 151 -5.49 -8.25 16.55
CA MET A 151 -5.65 -7.85 17.95
C MET A 151 -6.31 -6.48 18.07
N ARG A 152 -5.86 -5.48 17.31
CA ARG A 152 -6.46 -4.13 17.35
C ARG A 152 -7.85 -4.08 16.74
N ALA A 153 -8.05 -4.76 15.61
CA ALA A 153 -9.31 -4.73 14.88
C ALA A 153 -10.41 -5.49 15.64
N ARG A 154 -10.09 -6.68 16.15
CA ARG A 154 -11.05 -7.61 16.76
C ARG A 154 -10.95 -7.72 18.28
N GLN A 155 -10.07 -6.95 18.92
CA GLN A 155 -9.80 -6.99 20.38
C GLN A 155 -9.40 -8.39 20.87
N LEU A 156 -8.72 -9.14 20.02
CA LEU A 156 -8.26 -10.49 20.33
C LEU A 156 -6.97 -10.47 21.17
N THR A 157 -6.81 -11.50 21.98
CA THR A 157 -5.52 -11.87 22.57
C THR A 157 -4.54 -12.36 21.49
N ASP A 158 -3.27 -12.45 21.86
CA ASP A 158 -2.21 -12.94 20.97
C ASP A 158 -2.51 -14.37 20.47
N ASP A 159 -2.95 -15.24 21.38
CA ASP A 159 -3.27 -16.64 21.08
C ASP A 159 -4.47 -16.78 20.14
N GLU A 160 -5.54 -16.02 20.40
CA GLU A 160 -6.73 -16.01 19.54
C GLU A 160 -6.40 -15.50 18.13
N ALA A 161 -5.59 -14.44 18.03
CA ALA A 161 -5.15 -13.91 16.74
C ALA A 161 -4.34 -14.95 15.94
N PHE A 162 -3.46 -15.70 16.61
CA PHE A 162 -2.71 -16.79 15.97
C PHE A 162 -3.62 -17.93 15.50
N GLN A 163 -4.62 -18.32 16.30
CA GLN A 163 -5.60 -19.34 15.90
C GLN A 163 -6.39 -18.90 14.66
N VAL A 164 -6.83 -17.64 14.59
CA VAL A 164 -7.51 -17.09 13.41
C VAL A 164 -6.63 -17.20 12.16
N LEU A 165 -5.35 -16.81 12.23
CA LEU A 165 -4.42 -16.94 11.11
C LEU A 165 -4.22 -18.39 10.67
N ARG A 166 -4.10 -19.31 11.64
CA ARG A 166 -3.93 -20.73 11.39
C ARG A 166 -5.15 -21.34 10.69
N THR A 167 -6.36 -21.05 11.18
CA THR A 167 -7.61 -21.51 10.59
C THR A 167 -7.76 -20.97 9.15
N ALA A 168 -7.46 -19.69 8.93
CA ALA A 168 -7.49 -19.10 7.59
C ALA A 168 -6.46 -19.74 6.63
N SER A 169 -5.26 -20.05 7.11
CA SER A 169 -4.23 -20.80 6.36
C SER A 169 -4.70 -22.20 5.96
N MET A 170 -5.38 -22.91 6.86
CA MET A 170 -5.95 -24.23 6.57
C MET A 170 -7.06 -24.17 5.52
N HIS A 171 -7.99 -23.23 5.63
CA HIS A 171 -9.09 -23.08 4.66
C HIS A 171 -8.64 -22.64 3.27
N SER A 172 -7.60 -21.80 3.19
CA SER A 172 -7.07 -21.27 1.92
C SER A 172 -5.98 -22.14 1.29
N ASN A 173 -5.52 -23.18 1.99
CA ASN A 173 -4.37 -24.02 1.59
C ASN A 173 -3.11 -23.20 1.24
N GLN A 174 -2.88 -22.12 2.00
CA GLN A 174 -1.75 -21.19 1.84
C GLN A 174 -0.84 -21.23 3.07
N ARG A 175 0.44 -20.86 2.91
CA ARG A 175 1.36 -20.75 4.04
C ARG A 175 0.93 -19.62 4.99
N LEU A 176 1.20 -19.77 6.29
CA LEU A 176 0.85 -18.78 7.30
C LEU A 176 1.41 -17.38 6.98
N GLY A 177 2.64 -17.31 6.46
CA GLY A 177 3.25 -16.05 6.00
C GLY A 177 2.45 -15.36 4.88
N GLN A 178 1.98 -16.12 3.89
CA GLN A 178 1.19 -15.61 2.76
C GLN A 178 -0.17 -15.08 3.21
N VAL A 179 -0.87 -15.83 4.06
CA VAL A 179 -2.14 -15.39 4.65
C VAL A 179 -1.96 -14.11 5.47
N SER A 180 -0.85 -14.04 6.21
CA SER A 180 -0.51 -12.85 7.00
C SER A 180 -0.26 -11.64 6.12
N GLU A 181 0.46 -11.80 5.00
CA GLU A 181 0.65 -10.73 4.01
C GLU A 181 -0.65 -10.27 3.38
N HIS A 182 -1.53 -11.21 3.00
CA HIS A 182 -2.87 -10.87 2.48
C HIS A 182 -3.70 -10.05 3.49
N ILE A 183 -3.64 -10.40 4.77
CA ILE A 183 -4.33 -9.64 5.84
C ILE A 183 -3.73 -8.25 6.00
N ILE A 184 -2.40 -8.13 6.02
CA ILE A 184 -1.71 -6.83 6.09
C ILE A 184 -2.12 -5.95 4.92
N GLN A 185 -2.07 -6.48 3.70
CA GLN A 185 -2.43 -5.76 2.49
C GLN A 185 -3.91 -5.34 2.50
N SER A 186 -4.81 -6.24 2.89
CA SER A 186 -6.25 -5.95 2.98
C SER A 186 -6.54 -4.86 4.01
N ALA A 187 -5.90 -4.90 5.18
CA ALA A 187 -6.04 -3.88 6.20
C ALA A 187 -5.54 -2.51 5.72
N HIS A 188 -4.42 -2.50 4.98
CA HIS A 188 -3.86 -1.29 4.39
C HIS A 188 -4.80 -0.63 3.38
N PHE A 189 -5.40 -1.42 2.49
CA PHE A 189 -6.41 -0.93 1.55
C PHE A 189 -7.67 -0.42 2.27
N ALA A 190 -8.16 -1.16 3.26
CA ALA A 190 -9.34 -0.75 4.04
C ALA A 190 -9.11 0.58 4.78
N GLU A 191 -7.92 0.77 5.36
CA GLU A 191 -7.56 2.06 5.96
C GLU A 191 -7.53 3.17 4.91
N GLY A 192 -6.89 2.94 3.76
CA GLY A 192 -6.88 3.89 2.64
C GLY A 192 -8.29 4.31 2.20
N VAL A 193 -9.19 3.35 2.00
CA VAL A 193 -10.60 3.59 1.62
C VAL A 193 -11.31 4.44 2.68
N ASN A 194 -11.15 4.12 3.97
CA ASN A 194 -11.77 4.90 5.04
C ASN A 194 -11.25 6.35 5.07
N ARG A 195 -9.93 6.55 4.94
CA ARG A 195 -9.31 7.89 4.93
C ARG A 195 -9.77 8.73 3.73
N ALA A 196 -9.76 8.14 2.54
CA ALA A 196 -10.29 8.79 1.32
C ALA A 196 -11.79 9.08 1.46
N GLY A 197 -12.55 8.16 2.05
CA GLY A 197 -13.98 8.34 2.36
C GLY A 197 -14.23 9.49 3.33
N GLN A 198 -13.39 9.67 4.36
CA GLN A 198 -13.49 10.80 5.28
C GLN A 198 -13.22 12.15 4.60
N LEU A 199 -12.35 12.21 3.60
CA LEU A 199 -12.12 13.44 2.82
C LEU A 199 -13.39 13.92 2.10
N ARG A 200 -14.25 12.99 1.64
CA ARG A 200 -15.56 13.33 1.05
C ARG A 200 -16.49 14.01 2.05
N MET A 201 -16.55 13.52 3.29
CA MET A 201 -17.35 14.15 4.34
C MET A 201 -16.76 15.50 4.76
N LEU A 202 -15.44 15.55 4.98
CA LEU A 202 -14.76 16.75 5.44
C LEU A 202 -14.87 17.89 4.43
N SER A 203 -14.85 17.61 3.13
CA SER A 203 -15.04 18.63 2.09
C SER A 203 -16.41 19.32 2.21
N GLN A 204 -17.45 18.60 2.61
CA GLN A 204 -18.77 19.18 2.83
C GLN A 204 -18.87 19.89 4.19
N ARG A 205 -18.31 19.27 5.24
CA ARG A 205 -18.33 19.81 6.61
C ARG A 205 -17.63 21.17 6.70
N VAL A 206 -16.48 21.35 6.05
CA VAL A 206 -15.74 22.63 6.11
C VAL A 206 -16.53 23.79 5.48
N VAL A 207 -17.30 23.55 4.42
CA VAL A 207 -18.16 24.58 3.81
C VAL A 207 -19.36 24.89 4.70
N LYS A 208 -20.00 23.85 5.27
CA LYS A 208 -21.08 24.03 6.25
C LYS A 208 -20.64 24.89 7.44
N LEU A 209 -19.47 24.61 8.00
CA LEU A 209 -18.90 25.39 9.10
C LEU A 209 -18.56 26.83 8.66
N TYR A 210 -18.02 27.01 7.46
CA TYR A 210 -17.79 28.35 6.88
C TYR A 210 -19.09 29.17 6.77
N LEU A 211 -20.19 28.55 6.31
CA LEU A 211 -21.53 29.17 6.22
C LEU A 211 -22.09 29.53 7.60
N LEU A 212 -21.93 28.65 8.60
CA LEU A 212 -22.35 28.93 9.98
C LEU A 212 -21.57 30.09 10.60
N ARG A 213 -20.27 30.21 10.31
CA ARG A 213 -19.46 31.37 10.72
C ARG A 213 -19.91 32.66 10.01
N LEU A 214 -20.28 32.61 8.72
CA LEU A 214 -20.89 33.76 8.02
C LEU A 214 -22.21 34.20 8.64
N ALA A 215 -23.00 33.26 9.14
CA ALA A 215 -24.27 33.52 9.82
C ALA A 215 -24.09 33.89 11.31
N GLU A 216 -22.85 34.03 11.78
CA GLU A 216 -22.49 34.38 13.17
C GLU A 216 -23.04 33.42 14.24
N VAL A 217 -23.29 32.16 13.87
CA VAL A 217 -23.80 31.12 14.78
C VAL A 217 -22.65 30.60 15.65
N GLN A 218 -22.70 30.85 16.96
CA GLN A 218 -21.74 30.33 17.96
C GLN A 218 -20.28 30.30 17.47
N ALA A 219 -19.76 31.45 17.01
CA ALA A 219 -18.52 31.54 16.25
C ALA A 219 -17.34 30.75 16.84
N ARG A 220 -17.15 30.79 18.17
CA ARG A 220 -16.07 30.04 18.85
C ARG A 220 -16.16 28.53 18.68
N THR A 221 -17.36 27.96 18.78
CA THR A 221 -17.58 26.51 18.59
C THR A 221 -17.30 26.13 17.14
N GLN A 222 -17.79 26.94 16.18
CA GLN A 222 -17.60 26.67 14.76
C GLN A 222 -16.13 26.83 14.33
N ASP A 223 -15.40 27.78 14.91
CA ASP A 223 -13.96 27.94 14.71
C ASP A 223 -13.21 26.67 15.16
N ALA A 224 -13.50 26.16 16.37
CA ALA A 224 -12.86 24.95 16.87
C ALA A 224 -13.17 23.71 16.02
N LEU A 225 -14.41 23.53 15.57
CA LEU A 225 -14.81 22.43 14.68
C LEU A 225 -14.16 22.54 13.30
N LEU A 226 -13.99 23.77 12.79
CA LEU A 226 -13.34 24.01 11.50
C LEU A 226 -11.85 23.71 11.58
N ASP A 227 -11.17 24.17 12.63
CA ASP A 227 -9.75 23.87 12.85
C ASP A 227 -9.52 22.36 13.01
N ALA A 228 -10.36 21.66 13.77
CA ALA A 228 -10.31 20.21 13.90
C ALA A 228 -10.54 19.50 12.55
N SER A 229 -11.46 20.02 11.72
CA SER A 229 -11.72 19.47 10.39
C SER A 229 -10.52 19.67 9.45
N ILE A 230 -9.89 20.85 9.46
CA ILE A 230 -8.68 21.16 8.69
C ILE A 230 -7.54 20.23 9.10
N GLN A 231 -7.30 20.06 10.41
CA GLN A 231 -6.28 19.14 10.93
C GLN A 231 -6.54 17.70 10.50
N ARG A 232 -7.80 17.25 10.51
CA ARG A 232 -8.17 15.89 10.09
C ARG A 232 -7.97 15.68 8.58
N VAL A 233 -8.21 16.69 7.75
CA VAL A 233 -7.86 16.62 6.31
C VAL A 233 -6.34 16.52 6.13
N ASP A 234 -5.56 17.37 6.79
CA ASP A 234 -4.09 17.33 6.73
C ASP A 234 -3.56 15.94 7.14
N ALA A 235 -4.05 15.40 8.26
CA ALA A 235 -3.66 14.09 8.77
C ALA A 235 -4.04 12.95 7.82
N ASN A 236 -5.24 13.00 7.23
CA ASN A 236 -5.68 11.98 6.28
C ASN A 236 -4.84 12.01 5.00
N ILE A 237 -4.54 13.20 4.46
CA ILE A 237 -3.67 13.34 3.28
C ILE A 237 -2.26 12.82 3.60
N ALA A 238 -1.66 13.22 4.72
CA ALA A 238 -0.32 12.77 5.11
C ALA A 238 -0.24 11.25 5.30
N GLN A 239 -1.27 10.65 5.88
CA GLN A 239 -1.33 9.20 6.04
C GLN A 239 -1.49 8.50 4.68
N LEU A 240 -2.36 8.99 3.80
CA LEU A 240 -2.53 8.46 2.45
C LEU A 240 -1.23 8.56 1.64
N ASP A 241 -0.50 9.67 1.73
CA ASP A 241 0.79 9.87 1.07
C ASP A 241 1.86 8.87 1.53
N LYS A 242 1.91 8.60 2.83
CA LYS A 242 2.84 7.63 3.42
C LYS A 242 2.52 6.18 3.05
N THR A 243 1.24 5.87 2.86
CA THR A 243 0.75 4.49 2.78
C THR A 243 0.52 4.03 1.35
N LEU A 244 -0.02 4.88 0.49
CA LEU A 244 -0.39 4.48 -0.86
C LEU A 244 0.84 4.37 -1.78
N SER A 245 0.76 3.44 -2.73
CA SER A 245 1.75 3.33 -3.80
C SER A 245 1.69 4.54 -4.71
N ALA A 246 2.78 5.31 -4.79
CA ALA A 246 2.91 6.44 -5.71
C ALA A 246 2.70 6.02 -7.18
N ALA A 247 3.17 4.83 -7.56
CA ALA A 247 3.02 4.31 -8.91
C ALA A 247 1.56 4.02 -9.30
N THR A 248 0.68 3.78 -8.32
CA THR A 248 -0.71 3.37 -8.55
C THR A 248 -1.71 4.49 -8.28
N PHE A 249 -1.51 5.26 -7.21
CA PHE A 249 -2.47 6.27 -6.74
C PHE A 249 -1.88 7.68 -6.67
N GLY A 250 -0.61 7.88 -7.06
CA GLY A 250 0.10 9.14 -6.91
C GLY A 250 -0.62 10.31 -7.59
N ASP A 251 -1.07 10.13 -8.83
CA ASP A 251 -1.78 11.18 -9.58
C ASP A 251 -3.12 11.57 -8.95
N LEU A 252 -3.87 10.58 -8.43
CA LEU A 252 -5.14 10.81 -7.76
C LEU A 252 -4.95 11.57 -6.44
N LEU A 253 -3.95 11.18 -5.66
CA LEU A 253 -3.62 11.86 -4.41
C LEU A 253 -3.06 13.26 -4.65
N ALA A 254 -2.22 13.45 -5.67
CA ALA A 254 -1.67 14.75 -6.02
C ALA A 254 -2.75 15.78 -6.37
N GLN A 255 -3.83 15.35 -7.05
CA GLN A 255 -5.00 16.20 -7.32
C GLN A 255 -5.68 16.66 -6.02
N VAL A 256 -5.96 15.71 -5.11
CA VAL A 256 -6.52 15.99 -3.78
C VAL A 256 -5.66 17.00 -3.01
N VAL A 257 -4.34 16.77 -2.98
CA VAL A 257 -3.36 17.65 -2.31
C VAL A 257 -3.39 19.06 -2.90
N ALA A 258 -3.34 19.18 -4.23
CA ALA A 258 -3.33 20.47 -4.91
C ALA A 258 -4.61 21.28 -4.66
N THR A 259 -5.77 20.62 -4.69
CA THR A 259 -7.05 21.26 -4.36
C THR A 259 -7.09 21.70 -2.89
N TRP A 260 -6.62 20.86 -1.96
CA TRP A 260 -6.58 21.19 -0.54
C TRP A 260 -5.65 22.37 -0.23
N GLN A 261 -4.48 22.45 -0.86
CA GLN A 261 -3.54 23.57 -0.71
C GLN A 261 -4.16 24.92 -1.10
N ARG A 262 -5.13 24.93 -2.03
CA ARG A 262 -5.88 26.14 -2.44
C ARG A 262 -7.06 26.42 -1.52
N LEU A 263 -7.74 25.39 -1.03
CA LEU A 263 -8.92 25.52 -0.16
C LEU A 263 -8.55 25.95 1.27
N LYS A 264 -7.50 25.35 1.85
CA LYS A 264 -7.10 25.56 3.25
C LYS A 264 -6.87 27.04 3.62
N PRO A 265 -6.16 27.86 2.83
CA PRO A 265 -5.98 29.28 3.14
C PRO A 265 -7.29 30.06 3.18
N ALA A 266 -8.25 29.75 2.29
CA ALA A 266 -9.55 30.41 2.24
C ALA A 266 -10.42 30.10 3.48
N LEU A 267 -10.25 28.92 4.08
CA LEU A 267 -10.99 28.51 5.29
C LEU A 267 -10.47 29.18 6.57
N LYS A 268 -9.16 29.45 6.67
CA LYS A 268 -8.53 30.01 7.89
C LYS A 268 -8.80 31.49 8.12
N GLY A 269 -9.18 32.23 7.09
CA GLY A 269 -9.51 33.65 7.19
C GLY A 269 -10.81 33.93 7.93
N LYS A 270 -11.08 35.23 8.17
CA LYS A 270 -12.43 35.68 8.53
C LYS A 270 -13.35 35.38 7.33
N PRO A 271 -14.50 34.71 7.54
CA PRO A 271 -15.34 34.33 6.44
C PRO A 271 -15.94 35.57 5.75
N ALA A 272 -15.91 35.57 4.43
CA ALA A 272 -16.47 36.61 3.57
C ALA A 272 -17.42 36.01 2.53
N ALA A 273 -18.59 36.62 2.35
CA ALA A 273 -19.60 36.17 1.40
C ALA A 273 -19.05 36.10 -0.05
N GLY A 274 -18.23 37.07 -0.45
CA GLY A 274 -17.61 37.09 -1.79
C GLY A 274 -16.63 35.93 -2.07
N GLN A 275 -16.19 35.20 -1.04
CA GLN A 275 -15.32 34.02 -1.20
C GLN A 275 -16.11 32.70 -1.21
N LEU A 276 -17.39 32.72 -0.83
CA LEU A 276 -18.21 31.52 -0.63
C LEU A 276 -18.26 30.64 -1.87
N ALA A 277 -18.56 31.21 -3.04
CA ALA A 277 -18.61 30.47 -4.30
C ALA A 277 -17.27 29.78 -4.65
N THR A 278 -16.14 30.41 -4.31
CA THR A 278 -14.80 29.82 -4.56
C THR A 278 -14.51 28.69 -3.57
N VAL A 279 -14.83 28.89 -2.29
CA VAL A 279 -14.67 27.88 -1.24
C VAL A 279 -15.52 26.64 -1.56
N ASP A 280 -16.79 26.83 -1.93
CA ASP A 280 -17.68 25.73 -2.28
C ASP A 280 -17.22 24.99 -3.56
N ALA A 281 -16.82 25.72 -4.60
CA ALA A 281 -16.30 25.10 -5.83
C ALA A 281 -15.04 24.24 -5.59
N LEU A 282 -14.11 24.72 -4.75
CA LEU A 282 -12.92 23.96 -4.36
C LEU A 282 -13.28 22.73 -3.51
N ALA A 283 -14.26 22.85 -2.62
CA ALA A 283 -14.75 21.74 -1.81
C ALA A 283 -15.48 20.67 -2.63
N GLU A 284 -16.30 21.06 -3.62
CA GLU A 284 -16.93 20.13 -4.56
C GLU A 284 -15.89 19.42 -5.43
N ARG A 285 -14.84 20.12 -5.85
CA ARG A 285 -13.72 19.49 -6.54
C ARG A 285 -13.00 18.46 -5.65
N LEU A 286 -12.72 18.83 -4.40
CA LEU A 286 -12.11 17.93 -3.41
C LEU A 286 -12.99 16.69 -3.17
N LEU A 287 -14.32 16.85 -3.11
CA LEU A 287 -15.27 15.74 -3.02
C LEU A 287 -15.11 14.77 -4.21
N GLN A 288 -15.11 15.29 -5.44
CA GLN A 288 -15.00 14.47 -6.65
C GLN A 288 -13.66 13.74 -6.73
N GLU A 289 -12.56 14.42 -6.37
CA GLU A 289 -11.22 13.83 -6.35
C GLU A 289 -11.11 12.74 -5.27
N ALA A 290 -11.66 12.98 -4.08
CA ALA A 290 -11.73 11.99 -3.00
C ALA A 290 -12.61 10.78 -3.39
N GLU A 291 -13.70 10.99 -4.13
CA GLU A 291 -14.56 9.91 -4.65
C GLU A 291 -13.82 9.03 -5.65
N ARG A 292 -13.11 9.63 -6.62
CA ARG A 292 -12.27 8.88 -7.57
C ARG A 292 -11.17 8.10 -6.87
N LEU A 293 -10.50 8.70 -5.88
CA LEU A 293 -9.49 8.02 -5.07
C LEU A 293 -10.10 6.83 -4.30
N THR A 294 -11.26 7.03 -3.69
CA THR A 294 -11.98 5.96 -2.97
C THR A 294 -12.33 4.82 -3.91
N SER A 295 -12.93 5.11 -5.08
CA SER A 295 -13.28 4.08 -6.07
C SER A 295 -12.05 3.36 -6.63
N GLY A 296 -10.94 4.07 -6.84
CA GLY A 296 -9.67 3.46 -7.24
C GLY A 296 -9.17 2.47 -6.20
N LEU A 297 -9.19 2.85 -4.92
CA LEU A 297 -8.78 1.98 -3.81
C LEU A 297 -9.70 0.77 -3.65
N GLU A 298 -11.01 0.95 -3.81
CA GLU A 298 -11.99 -0.15 -3.79
C GLU A 298 -11.80 -1.13 -4.95
N SER A 299 -11.45 -0.64 -6.14
CA SER A 299 -11.20 -1.50 -7.30
C SER A 299 -9.91 -2.31 -7.17
N ALA A 300 -8.92 -1.79 -6.45
CA ALA A 300 -7.62 -2.44 -6.22
C ALA A 300 -7.64 -3.41 -5.03
N GLY A 301 -8.47 -3.15 -4.02
CA GLY A 301 -8.64 -4.02 -2.86
C GLY A 301 -9.76 -5.05 -3.08
N ALA A 302 -9.43 -6.32 -3.26
CA ALA A 302 -10.41 -7.40 -3.35
C ALA A 302 -11.06 -7.68 -1.97
N ALA A 303 -12.06 -6.89 -1.56
CA ALA A 303 -12.84 -7.11 -0.34
C ALA A 303 -14.35 -7.04 -0.60
N PRO A 304 -15.06 -8.18 -0.64
CA PRO A 304 -16.51 -8.24 -0.86
C PRO A 304 -17.45 -7.60 0.20
N PRO A 305 -17.07 -7.35 1.48
CA PRO A 305 -18.00 -6.78 2.47
C PRO A 305 -17.95 -5.23 2.59
N LEU A 306 -17.47 -4.50 1.56
CA LEU A 306 -17.37 -3.04 1.60
C LEU A 306 -18.70 -2.30 1.38
N LYS A 307 -19.73 -2.95 0.79
CA LYS A 307 -20.94 -2.24 0.35
C LYS A 307 -21.73 -1.59 1.50
N VAL A 308 -21.85 -2.26 2.64
CA VAL A 308 -22.57 -1.72 3.82
C VAL A 308 -21.79 -0.57 4.45
N LEU A 309 -20.48 -0.73 4.62
CA LEU A 309 -19.60 0.31 5.14
C LEU A 309 -19.56 1.53 4.21
N ASN A 310 -19.64 1.31 2.90
CA ASN A 310 -19.72 2.36 1.89
C ASN A 310 -21.03 3.13 1.96
N VAL A 311 -22.16 2.44 2.15
CA VAL A 311 -23.45 3.11 2.33
C VAL A 311 -23.44 3.96 3.61
N ALA A 312 -23.02 3.40 4.75
CA ALA A 312 -22.88 4.13 6.01
C ALA A 312 -21.88 5.31 5.90
N GLY A 313 -20.77 5.09 5.19
CA GLY A 313 -19.79 6.12 4.86
C GLY A 313 -20.38 7.26 4.03
N ARG A 314 -21.19 6.94 3.02
CA ARG A 314 -21.87 7.92 2.17
C ARG A 314 -22.91 8.72 2.94
N GLN A 315 -23.62 8.12 3.91
CA GLN A 315 -24.57 8.84 4.77
C GLN A 315 -23.91 10.00 5.53
N ARG A 316 -22.66 9.83 6.00
CA ARG A 316 -21.89 10.92 6.62
C ARG A 316 -21.74 12.10 5.68
N MET A 317 -21.31 11.87 4.43
CA MET A 317 -21.17 12.95 3.44
C MET A 317 -22.52 13.59 3.09
N LEU A 318 -23.54 12.78 2.82
CA LEU A 318 -24.86 13.25 2.40
C LEU A 318 -25.53 14.14 3.45
N SER A 319 -25.38 13.81 4.74
CA SER A 319 -25.89 14.66 5.81
C SER A 319 -25.26 16.04 5.86
N GLN A 320 -23.93 16.11 5.70
CA GLN A 320 -23.20 17.37 5.66
C GLN A 320 -23.55 18.15 4.38
N ARG A 321 -23.71 17.47 3.25
CA ARG A 321 -24.12 18.06 1.98
C ARG A 321 -25.54 18.63 2.05
N PHE A 322 -26.48 17.93 2.68
CA PHE A 322 -27.84 18.43 2.92
C PHE A 322 -27.83 19.69 3.79
N ALA A 323 -27.14 19.65 4.93
CA ALA A 323 -27.02 20.80 5.83
C ALA A 323 -26.34 22.00 5.14
N LYS A 324 -25.29 21.76 4.35
CA LYS A 324 -24.64 22.77 3.50
C LYS A 324 -25.64 23.39 2.53
N GLY A 325 -26.41 22.58 1.80
CA GLY A 325 -27.42 23.05 0.84
C GLY A 325 -28.50 23.91 1.49
N ALA A 326 -28.99 23.50 2.66
CA ALA A 326 -29.97 24.28 3.44
C ALA A 326 -29.43 25.66 3.85
N LEU A 327 -28.16 25.72 4.29
CA LEU A 327 -27.50 26.98 4.66
C LEU A 327 -27.20 27.86 3.44
N MET A 328 -26.80 27.26 2.31
CA MET A 328 -26.58 27.99 1.06
C MET A 328 -27.87 28.63 0.55
N ALA A 329 -28.99 27.88 0.54
CA ALA A 329 -30.29 28.41 0.12
C ALA A 329 -30.75 29.61 0.98
N LEU A 330 -30.33 29.67 2.25
CA LEU A 330 -30.64 30.78 3.15
C LEU A 330 -29.78 32.04 2.88
N LEU A 331 -28.50 31.86 2.52
CA LEU A 331 -27.54 32.95 2.35
C LEU A 331 -27.45 33.46 0.90
N GLU A 332 -27.70 32.59 -0.08
CA GLU A 332 -27.69 32.88 -1.52
C GLU A 332 -28.98 32.36 -2.21
N PRO A 333 -30.16 32.96 -1.94
CA PRO A 333 -31.45 32.47 -2.44
C PRO A 333 -31.62 32.53 -3.98
N ALA A 334 -30.66 33.09 -4.72
CA ALA A 334 -30.73 33.25 -6.17
C ALA A 334 -30.10 32.10 -6.99
N THR A 335 -29.49 31.09 -6.36
CA THR A 335 -28.85 29.96 -7.06
C THR A 335 -29.71 28.68 -7.02
N PRO A 336 -30.37 28.28 -8.14
CA PRO A 336 -31.18 27.05 -8.19
C PRO A 336 -30.38 25.76 -7.94
N THR A 337 -29.05 25.85 -8.01
CA THR A 337 -28.12 24.72 -7.81
C THR A 337 -28.11 24.21 -6.36
N GLY A 338 -28.29 25.09 -5.36
CA GLY A 338 -28.24 24.71 -3.94
C GLY A 338 -29.44 23.88 -3.50
N GLU A 339 -30.64 24.26 -3.95
CA GLU A 339 -31.89 23.56 -3.64
C GLU A 339 -31.94 22.18 -4.31
N ALA A 340 -31.55 22.10 -5.60
CA ALA A 340 -31.46 20.83 -6.31
C ALA A 340 -30.46 19.86 -5.65
N ALA A 341 -29.29 20.36 -5.24
CA ALA A 341 -28.29 19.56 -4.53
C ALA A 341 -28.78 19.07 -3.16
N MET A 342 -29.54 19.91 -2.44
CA MET A 342 -30.16 19.55 -1.16
C MET A 342 -31.23 18.46 -1.34
N THR A 343 -32.14 18.60 -2.32
CA THR A 343 -33.17 17.60 -2.62
C THR A 343 -32.56 16.27 -3.05
N LEU A 344 -31.49 16.29 -3.87
CA LEU A 344 -30.79 15.07 -4.25
C LEU A 344 -30.15 14.41 -3.04
N ALA A 345 -29.44 15.17 -2.19
CA ALA A 345 -28.81 14.65 -0.98
C ALA A 345 -29.84 14.03 -0.03
N GLN A 346 -31.02 14.65 0.11
CA GLN A 346 -32.12 14.11 0.91
C GLN A 346 -32.58 12.74 0.40
N ARG A 347 -32.90 12.65 -0.91
CA ARG A 347 -33.37 11.40 -1.52
C ARG A 347 -32.35 10.27 -1.40
N GLU A 348 -31.09 10.55 -1.67
CA GLU A 348 -30.02 9.56 -1.57
C GLU A 348 -29.76 9.11 -0.13
N PHE A 349 -29.89 10.04 0.82
CA PHE A 349 -29.75 9.73 2.24
C PHE A 349 -30.89 8.82 2.71
N GLU A 350 -32.15 9.20 2.44
CA GLU A 350 -33.33 8.41 2.83
C GLU A 350 -33.31 7.01 2.23
N ALA A 351 -32.92 6.88 0.95
CA ALA A 351 -32.76 5.58 0.31
C ALA A 351 -31.65 4.73 0.97
N GLY A 352 -30.52 5.34 1.32
CA GLY A 352 -29.43 4.65 1.99
C GLY A 352 -29.76 4.24 3.43
N LEU A 353 -30.45 5.10 4.19
CA LEU A 353 -30.92 4.78 5.53
C LEU A 353 -31.93 3.63 5.52
N ALA A 354 -32.90 3.65 4.59
CA ALA A 354 -33.86 2.57 4.42
C ALA A 354 -33.18 1.24 4.06
N LEU A 355 -32.16 1.28 3.19
CA LEU A 355 -31.36 0.10 2.87
C LEU A 355 -30.67 -0.45 4.12
N LEU A 356 -30.03 0.39 4.93
CA LEU A 356 -29.33 -0.04 6.15
C LEU A 356 -30.28 -0.64 7.19
N GLN A 357 -31.46 -0.05 7.37
CA GLN A 357 -32.52 -0.56 8.26
C GLN A 357 -33.10 -1.90 7.79
N GLY A 358 -33.15 -2.12 6.47
CA GLY A 358 -33.65 -3.36 5.87
C GLY A 358 -32.64 -4.54 5.89
N LEU A 359 -31.41 -4.33 6.36
CA LEU A 359 -30.41 -5.40 6.38
C LEU A 359 -30.74 -6.46 7.45
N PRO A 360 -30.73 -7.77 7.09
CA PRO A 360 -31.10 -8.86 8.01
C PRO A 360 -30.08 -9.09 9.14
N LEU A 361 -28.85 -8.57 9.00
CA LEU A 361 -27.73 -8.75 9.92
C LEU A 361 -27.48 -7.45 10.71
N SER A 362 -28.37 -7.13 11.64
CA SER A 362 -28.24 -5.96 12.52
C SER A 362 -28.30 -6.36 13.99
N THR A 363 -27.21 -6.09 14.72
CA THR A 363 -27.17 -6.26 16.18
C THR A 363 -28.11 -5.23 16.86
N PRO A 364 -28.52 -5.44 18.12
CA PRO A 364 -29.33 -4.47 18.85
C PRO A 364 -28.70 -3.07 18.86
N GLU A 365 -27.38 -2.97 18.99
CA GLU A 365 -26.63 -1.70 18.99
C GLU A 365 -26.70 -1.00 17.63
N ILE A 366 -26.57 -1.75 16.53
CA ILE A 366 -26.71 -1.22 15.17
C ILE A 366 -28.12 -0.66 14.96
N ARG A 367 -29.16 -1.39 15.40
CA ARG A 367 -30.55 -0.94 15.30
C ARG A 367 -30.79 0.33 16.12
N GLN A 368 -30.34 0.36 17.37
CA GLN A 368 -30.46 1.53 18.23
C GLN A 368 -29.79 2.77 17.62
N THR A 369 -28.61 2.60 17.04
CA THR A 369 -27.87 3.68 16.38
C THR A 369 -28.59 4.17 15.12
N LEU A 370 -29.12 3.27 14.30
CA LEU A 370 -29.93 3.61 13.11
C LEU A 370 -31.22 4.35 13.48
N ASP A 371 -31.91 3.93 14.54
CA ASP A 371 -33.13 4.59 15.01
C ASP A 371 -32.84 6.00 15.55
N ALA A 372 -31.72 6.17 16.26
CA ALA A 372 -31.25 7.48 16.68
C ALA A 372 -30.91 8.38 15.48
N ALA A 373 -30.17 7.85 14.49
CA ALA A 373 -29.84 8.56 13.27
C ALA A 373 -31.09 8.96 12.47
N ALA A 374 -32.11 8.12 12.42
CA ALA A 374 -33.39 8.43 11.76
C ALA A 374 -34.13 9.60 12.45
N ARG A 375 -34.12 9.65 13.78
CA ARG A 375 -34.70 10.77 14.54
C ARG A 375 -33.92 12.07 14.31
N GLU A 376 -32.59 12.02 14.38
CA GLU A 376 -31.72 13.17 14.10
C GLU A 376 -31.88 13.67 12.65
N TRP A 377 -32.06 12.75 11.69
CA TRP A 377 -32.33 13.10 10.30
C TRP A 377 -33.64 13.86 10.14
N ALA A 378 -34.72 13.39 10.80
CA ALA A 378 -36.01 14.06 10.78
C ALA A 378 -35.91 15.47 11.39
N LEU A 379 -35.15 15.64 12.48
CA LEU A 379 -34.88 16.96 13.07
C LEU A 379 -34.12 17.87 12.11
N LEU A 380 -33.12 17.33 11.41
CA LEU A 380 -32.33 18.07 10.42
C LEU A 380 -33.19 18.56 9.25
N VAL A 381 -34.04 17.69 8.68
CA VAL A 381 -34.95 18.03 7.57
C VAL A 381 -36.01 19.04 8.01
N ALA A 382 -36.61 18.87 9.19
CA ALA A 382 -37.55 19.82 9.75
C ALA A 382 -36.89 21.19 9.99
N GLY A 383 -35.67 21.19 10.54
CA GLY A 383 -34.85 22.39 10.74
C GLY A 383 -34.60 23.15 9.43
N ALA A 384 -34.17 22.44 8.38
CA ALA A 384 -33.94 23.02 7.05
C ALA A 384 -35.21 23.64 6.45
N THR A 385 -36.36 22.95 6.54
CA THR A 385 -37.65 23.47 6.07
C THR A 385 -38.05 24.75 6.84
N HIS A 386 -37.81 24.77 8.15
CA HIS A 386 -38.10 25.93 8.97
C HIS A 386 -37.20 27.13 8.66
N LEU A 387 -35.97 26.94 8.15
CA LEU A 387 -35.08 28.06 7.78
C LEU A 387 -35.64 28.95 6.67
N GLN A 388 -36.55 28.45 5.82
CA GLN A 388 -37.17 29.24 4.75
C GLN A 388 -38.28 30.20 5.24
N ARG A 389 -38.72 30.10 6.50
CA ARG A 389 -39.72 31.04 7.05
C ARG A 389 -39.08 32.42 7.35
N PRO A 390 -39.79 33.54 7.10
CA PRO A 390 -39.24 34.90 7.18
C PRO A 390 -38.52 35.21 8.50
N ALA A 391 -37.57 36.14 8.42
CA ALA A 391 -36.66 36.50 9.51
C ALA A 391 -37.44 36.94 10.77
N GLY A 392 -37.37 36.13 11.82
CA GLY A 392 -37.85 36.43 13.17
C GLY A 392 -36.75 36.21 14.20
N ARG A 393 -37.05 36.52 15.47
CA ARG A 393 -36.11 36.38 16.61
C ARG A 393 -35.49 34.98 16.75
N ASP A 394 -36.14 33.95 16.21
CA ASP A 394 -35.72 32.55 16.34
C ASP A 394 -34.83 32.04 15.18
N ARG A 395 -34.33 32.91 14.29
CA ARG A 395 -33.45 32.49 13.17
C ARG A 395 -32.14 31.85 13.67
N LEU A 396 -31.50 32.45 14.67
CA LEU A 396 -30.27 31.91 15.27
C LEU A 396 -30.52 30.54 15.92
N LEU A 397 -31.59 30.41 16.70
CA LEU A 397 -31.98 29.14 17.33
C LEU A 397 -32.21 28.02 16.30
N ARG A 398 -32.84 28.32 15.16
CA ARG A 398 -33.04 27.34 14.08
C ARG A 398 -31.73 26.93 13.42
N LEU A 399 -30.79 27.86 13.23
CA LEU A 399 -29.47 27.57 12.69
C LEU A 399 -28.63 26.72 13.65
N GLU A 400 -28.70 27.01 14.95
CA GLU A 400 -28.07 26.21 16.00
C GLU A 400 -28.64 24.78 16.06
N GLY A 401 -29.95 24.64 15.93
CA GLY A 401 -30.62 23.34 15.86
C GLY A 401 -30.17 22.53 14.64
N LEU A 402 -30.11 23.14 13.45
CA LEU A 402 -29.60 22.50 12.24
C LEU A 402 -28.12 22.11 12.38
N ALA A 403 -27.29 23.00 12.93
CA ALA A 403 -25.88 22.73 13.17
C ALA A 403 -25.70 21.52 14.09
N SER A 404 -26.40 21.51 15.23
CA SER A 404 -26.36 20.42 16.21
C SER A 404 -26.83 19.09 15.62
N ALA A 405 -28.01 19.06 14.98
CA ALA A 405 -28.55 17.85 14.37
C ALA A 405 -27.61 17.27 13.29
N SER A 406 -26.98 18.13 12.49
CA SER A 406 -26.01 17.68 11.47
C SER A 406 -24.73 17.09 12.05
N GLU A 407 -24.27 17.55 13.22
CA GLU A 407 -23.08 17.03 13.91
C GLU A 407 -23.42 15.75 14.68
N ASN A 408 -24.56 15.69 15.38
CA ASN A 408 -25.05 14.47 16.04
C ASN A 408 -25.20 13.33 15.05
N LEU A 409 -25.75 13.62 13.86
CA LEU A 409 -25.93 12.61 12.83
C LEU A 409 -24.59 12.16 12.24
N LEU A 410 -23.62 13.07 12.05
CA LEU A 410 -22.27 12.70 11.65
C LEU A 410 -21.64 11.73 12.66
N GLU A 411 -21.71 12.06 13.95
CA GLU A 411 -21.20 11.23 15.03
C GLU A 411 -21.89 9.86 15.05
N GLY A 412 -23.22 9.83 14.92
CA GLY A 412 -24.00 8.58 14.87
C GLY A 412 -23.56 7.67 13.72
N PHE A 413 -23.30 8.20 12.52
CA PHE A 413 -22.80 7.39 11.40
C PHE A 413 -21.32 7.01 11.50
N GLU A 414 -20.48 7.79 12.20
CA GLU A 414 -19.12 7.37 12.56
C GLU A 414 -19.16 6.18 13.51
N GLN A 415 -20.01 6.23 14.55
CA GLN A 415 -20.24 5.11 15.46
C GLN A 415 -20.81 3.89 14.73
N LEU A 416 -21.81 4.09 13.87
CA LEU A 416 -22.42 3.02 13.07
C LEU A 416 -21.41 2.32 12.17
N SER A 417 -20.50 3.08 11.53
CA SER A 417 -19.43 2.51 10.71
C SER A 417 -18.54 1.59 11.55
N ALA A 418 -18.16 2.01 12.76
CA ALA A 418 -17.40 1.17 13.69
C ALA A 418 -18.17 -0.06 14.19
N HIS A 419 -19.50 0.03 14.35
CA HIS A 419 -20.33 -1.14 14.68
C HIS A 419 -20.39 -2.15 13.53
N TYR A 420 -20.56 -1.69 12.29
CA TYR A 420 -20.55 -2.57 11.12
C TYR A 420 -19.17 -3.21 10.88
N GLU A 421 -18.08 -2.45 11.05
CA GLU A 421 -16.72 -3.00 10.98
C GLU A 421 -16.54 -4.15 11.97
N ARG A 422 -16.97 -3.97 13.23
CA ARG A 422 -16.91 -5.02 14.27
C ARG A 422 -17.81 -6.22 13.93
N SER A 423 -19.06 -5.98 13.52
CA SER A 423 -20.02 -7.05 13.25
C SER A 423 -19.62 -7.90 12.03
N MET A 424 -19.14 -7.27 10.95
CA MET A 424 -18.64 -7.99 9.77
C MET A 424 -17.38 -8.80 10.08
N GLN A 425 -16.53 -8.32 10.99
CA GLN A 425 -15.36 -9.07 11.45
C GLN A 425 -15.73 -10.31 12.28
N MET A 426 -16.85 -10.28 13.02
CA MET A 426 -17.35 -11.46 13.76
C MET A 426 -17.99 -12.52 12.84
N LEU A 427 -18.60 -12.12 11.72
CA LEU A 427 -19.24 -13.05 10.77
C LEU A 427 -18.27 -13.74 9.80
N MET A 428 -17.06 -13.19 9.63
CA MET A 428 -15.96 -13.80 8.86
C MET A 428 -15.01 -14.63 9.74
N GLY A 429 -15.37 -14.88 11.00
CA GLY A 429 -14.61 -15.66 11.98
C GLY A 429 -15.05 -17.12 12.02
#